data_AF-A0A7C5VMZ6-F1
#
_entry.id   AF-A0A7C5VMZ6-F1
#
_cell.length_a   1.000
_cell.length_b   1.000
_cell.length_c   1.000
_cell.angle_alpha   90.00
_cell.angle_beta   90.00
_cell.angle_gamma   90.00
#
_symmetry.space_group_name_H-M   'P 1'
#
loop_
_entity.id
_entity.type
_entity.pdbx_description
1 polymer ?
#
loop_
_entity_poly.entity_id
_entity_poly.type
_entity_poly.pdbx_seq_one_letter_code
_entity_poly.pdbx_strand_id
1 'polypeptide(L)'
;MLDKLKVHPRQSYDEGIRKLIEKCQKIQLTYKFRLYPKREQEERLLETLELCRLTYNYFLAQWKGKIPSRLELQAQLPKLKMEKPELNRVYSKVLQMVLHQLYSNLRALSQLKRDGEKVGGLRFKGKGWY
;
A
#
# COMPACT_ATOMS: atom_id res chain seq x y z
N MET A 1 21.46 2.48 -60.58
CA MET A 1 21.38 1.83 -59.26
C MET A 1 20.12 2.35 -58.57
N LEU A 2 19.02 1.61 -58.71
CA LEU A 2 17.69 2.05 -58.28
C LEU A 2 17.47 1.73 -56.79
N ASP A 3 17.27 2.78 -56.01
CA ASP A 3 16.69 2.74 -54.67
C ASP A 3 15.37 1.96 -54.69
N LYS A 4 15.38 0.77 -54.10
CA LYS A 4 14.17 0.08 -53.65
C LYS A 4 14.13 0.17 -52.13
N LEU A 5 13.63 1.30 -51.64
CA LEU A 5 13.09 1.44 -50.28
C LEU A 5 12.02 0.35 -50.10
N LYS A 6 12.42 -0.79 -49.51
CA LYS A 6 11.52 -1.80 -48.99
C LYS A 6 10.76 -1.19 -47.83
N VAL A 7 9.57 -0.68 -48.11
CA VAL A 7 8.58 -0.33 -47.08
C VAL A 7 8.37 -1.56 -46.19
N HIS A 8 8.74 -1.43 -44.92
CA HIS A 8 8.65 -2.51 -43.95
C HIS A 8 7.18 -2.92 -43.70
N PRO A 9 6.87 -4.23 -43.62
CA PRO A 9 5.52 -4.77 -43.50
C PRO A 9 4.91 -4.63 -42.10
N ARG A 10 5.27 -3.61 -41.30
CA ARG A 10 4.74 -3.43 -39.93
C ARG A 10 3.30 -2.92 -39.87
N GLN A 11 2.80 -2.28 -40.93
CA GLN A 11 1.46 -1.67 -40.90
C GLN A 11 0.32 -2.70 -40.99
N SER A 12 0.55 -3.81 -41.70
CA SER A 12 -0.47 -4.86 -41.88
C SER A 12 -0.74 -5.67 -40.60
N TYR A 13 0.28 -5.91 -39.77
CA TYR A 13 0.11 -6.61 -38.48
C TYR A 13 -0.59 -5.74 -37.44
N ASP A 14 -0.37 -4.42 -37.48
CA ASP A 14 -0.90 -3.49 -36.48
C ASP A 14 -2.43 -3.26 -36.65
N GLU A 15 -2.92 -3.24 -37.89
CA GLU A 15 -4.36 -3.24 -38.19
C GLU A 15 -5.04 -4.57 -37.83
N GLY A 16 -4.35 -5.69 -38.07
CA GLY A 16 -4.83 -7.03 -37.70
C GLY A 16 -4.96 -7.17 -36.19
N ILE A 17 -3.96 -6.70 -35.44
CA ILE A 17 -3.97 -6.67 -33.97
C ILE A 17 -5.07 -5.75 -33.46
N ARG A 18 -5.28 -4.56 -34.05
CA ARG A 18 -6.40 -3.67 -33.70
C ARG A 18 -7.77 -4.32 -33.90
N LYS A 19 -8.01 -4.95 -35.06
CA LYS A 19 -9.26 -5.68 -35.34
C LYS A 19 -9.47 -6.87 -34.39
N LEU A 20 -8.38 -7.53 -33.96
CA LEU A 20 -8.43 -8.61 -32.98
C LEU A 20 -8.76 -8.10 -31.57
N ILE A 21 -8.19 -6.96 -31.17
CA ILE A 21 -8.47 -6.28 -29.89
C ILE A 21 -9.91 -5.76 -29.85
N GLU A 22 -10.40 -5.21 -30.96
CA GLU A 22 -11.78 -4.70 -31.10
C GLU A 22 -12.82 -5.82 -31.07
N LYS A 23 -12.54 -6.97 -31.73
CA LYS A 23 -13.35 -8.20 -31.61
C LYS A 23 -13.31 -8.83 -30.21
N CYS A 24 -12.25 -8.60 -29.45
CA CYS A 24 -12.07 -9.10 -28.09
C CYS A 24 -12.49 -8.09 -27.01
N GLN A 25 -13.36 -7.11 -27.31
CA GLN A 25 -14.20 -6.45 -26.30
C GLN A 25 -15.19 -7.47 -25.69
N LYS A 26 -14.64 -8.47 -25.00
CA LYS A 26 -15.31 -9.32 -24.04
C LYS A 26 -15.99 -8.39 -23.05
N ILE A 27 -17.31 -8.52 -22.96
CA ILE A 27 -18.10 -8.01 -21.84
C ILE A 27 -17.40 -8.47 -20.55
N GLN A 28 -16.76 -7.55 -19.84
CA GLN A 28 -16.19 -7.81 -18.52
C GLN A 28 -17.35 -7.98 -17.54
N LEU A 29 -17.91 -9.18 -17.46
CA LEU A 29 -18.91 -9.54 -16.47
C LEU A 29 -18.25 -9.43 -15.08
N THR A 30 -18.51 -8.31 -14.41
CA THR A 30 -17.94 -8.02 -13.10
C THR A 30 -18.89 -8.56 -12.05
N TYR A 31 -18.67 -9.79 -11.61
CA TYR A 31 -19.49 -10.40 -10.56
C TYR A 31 -19.08 -9.87 -9.19
N LYS A 32 -20.05 -9.33 -8.43
CA LYS A 32 -19.87 -8.91 -7.04
C LYS A 32 -20.21 -10.07 -6.12
N PHE A 33 -19.20 -10.76 -5.60
CA PHE A 33 -19.39 -11.77 -4.55
C PHE A 33 -19.24 -11.15 -3.17
N ARG A 34 -20.20 -11.41 -2.27
CA ARG A 34 -20.03 -11.12 -0.84
C ARG A 34 -19.21 -12.23 -0.21
N LEU A 35 -18.13 -11.87 0.47
CA LEU A 35 -17.35 -12.82 1.25
C LEU A 35 -17.96 -12.92 2.64
N TYR A 36 -18.28 -14.14 3.06
CA TYR A 36 -18.70 -14.48 4.42
C TYR A 36 -17.58 -15.30 5.05
N PRO A 37 -16.62 -14.65 5.73
CA PRO A 37 -15.51 -15.36 6.34
C PRO A 37 -16.00 -16.32 7.40
N LYS A 38 -15.30 -17.46 7.55
CA LYS A 38 -15.49 -18.33 8.71
C LYS A 38 -15.01 -17.61 9.97
N ARG A 39 -15.50 -18.03 11.13
CA ARG A 39 -15.10 -17.47 12.43
C ARG A 39 -13.57 -17.42 12.61
N GLU A 40 -12.86 -18.49 12.26
CA GLU A 40 -11.39 -18.52 12.33
C GLU A 40 -10.72 -17.48 11.41
N GLN A 41 -11.30 -17.19 10.25
CA GLN A 41 -10.77 -16.18 9.33
C GLN A 41 -11.00 -14.78 9.90
N GLU A 42 -12.16 -14.54 10.49
CA GLU A 42 -12.48 -13.28 11.17
C GLU A 42 -11.53 -13.03 12.34
N GLU A 43 -11.30 -14.02 13.19
CA GLU A 43 -10.35 -13.93 14.31
C GLU A 43 -8.93 -13.57 13.82
N ARG A 44 -8.45 -14.22 12.76
CA ARG A 44 -7.14 -13.89 12.16
C ARG A 44 -7.06 -12.48 11.58
N LEU A 45 -8.16 -11.98 11.00
CA LEU A 45 -8.24 -10.61 10.48
C LEU A 45 -8.18 -9.61 11.63
N LEU A 46 -8.92 -9.85 12.70
CA LEU A 46 -8.92 -9.00 13.90
C LEU A 46 -7.55 -8.98 14.59
N GLU A 47 -6.90 -10.14 14.72
CA GLU A 47 -5.51 -10.22 15.21
C GLU A 47 -4.56 -9.39 14.35
N THR A 48 -4.70 -9.48 13.02
CA THR A 48 -3.87 -8.71 12.09
C THR A 48 -4.10 -7.21 12.27
N LEU A 49 -5.35 -6.77 12.42
CA LEU A 49 -5.67 -5.36 12.67
C LEU A 49 -5.08 -4.87 13.99
N GLU A 50 -5.14 -5.69 15.03
CA GLU A 50 -4.59 -5.35 16.34
C GLU A 50 -3.06 -5.24 16.29
N LEU A 51 -2.37 -6.16 15.63
CA LEU A 51 -0.92 -6.09 15.43
C LEU A 51 -0.52 -4.86 14.58
N CYS A 52 -1.30 -4.51 13.57
CA CYS A 52 -1.11 -3.27 12.80
C CYS A 52 -1.24 -2.04 13.70
N ARG A 53 -2.28 -2.00 14.55
CA ARG A 53 -2.52 -0.90 15.50
C ARG A 53 -1.36 -0.75 16.49
N LEU A 54 -0.91 -1.85 17.08
CA LEU A 54 0.22 -1.87 18.01
C LEU A 54 1.50 -1.38 17.34
N THR A 55 1.76 -1.82 16.11
CA THR A 55 2.92 -1.37 15.33
C THR A 55 2.84 0.13 15.08
N TYR A 56 1.71 0.64 14.58
CA TYR A 56 1.51 2.07 14.34
C TYR A 56 1.80 2.91 15.59
N ASN A 57 1.20 2.51 16.71
CA ASN A 57 1.31 3.19 17.99
C ASN A 57 2.73 3.16 18.56
N TYR A 58 3.46 2.05 18.39
CA TYR A 58 4.86 1.93 18.80
C TYR A 58 5.72 2.98 18.10
N PHE A 59 5.64 3.08 16.77
CA PHE A 59 6.41 4.06 16.01
C PHE A 59 5.92 5.49 16.22
N LEU A 60 4.61 5.69 16.42
CA LEU A 60 4.07 7.00 16.77
C LEU A 60 4.62 7.51 18.11
N ALA A 61 4.77 6.64 19.12
CA ALA A 61 5.32 7.01 20.41
C ALA A 61 6.82 7.36 20.37
N GLN A 62 7.57 6.77 19.43
CA GLN A 62 8.99 7.07 19.22
C GLN A 62 9.23 8.40 18.51
N TRP A 63 8.21 8.95 17.85
CA TRP A 63 8.34 10.20 17.13
C TRP A 63 8.45 11.40 18.08
N LYS A 64 9.64 12.03 18.10
CA LYS A 64 9.95 13.23 18.92
C LYS A 64 10.17 14.49 18.07
N GLY A 65 9.33 14.69 17.04
CA GLY A 65 9.29 15.95 16.29
C GLY A 65 10.09 16.00 14.99
N LYS A 66 11.17 15.21 14.82
CA LYS A 66 11.82 15.04 13.50
C LYS A 66 11.19 13.88 12.76
N ILE A 67 10.70 14.11 11.54
CA ILE A 67 10.15 13.06 10.68
C ILE A 67 11.32 12.22 10.16
N PRO A 68 11.45 10.94 10.54
CA PRO A 68 12.48 10.06 10.00
C PRO A 68 12.20 9.75 8.53
N SER A 69 13.24 9.33 7.80
CA SER A 69 13.03 8.83 6.44
C SER A 69 12.16 7.58 6.47
N ARG A 70 11.33 7.41 5.44
CA ARG A 70 10.52 6.21 5.26
C ARG A 70 11.37 4.94 5.30
N LEU A 71 12.56 4.97 4.70
CA LEU A 71 13.46 3.82 4.65
C LEU A 71 14.02 3.49 6.03
N GLU A 72 14.33 4.50 6.84
CA GLU A 72 14.82 4.32 8.22
C GLU A 72 13.75 3.67 9.09
N LEU A 73 12.48 4.11 8.99
CA LEU A 73 11.36 3.47 9.68
C LEU A 73 11.21 2.00 9.29
N GLN A 74 11.28 1.70 8.00
CA GLN A 74 11.15 0.33 7.51
C GLN A 74 12.34 -0.56 7.91
N ALA A 75 13.54 0.00 8.01
CA ALA A 75 14.74 -0.70 8.46
C ALA A 75 14.70 -1.08 9.95
N GLN A 76 13.87 -0.43 10.76
CA GLN A 76 13.64 -0.78 12.16
C GLN A 76 12.68 -1.97 12.33
N LEU A 77 11.90 -2.30 11.30
CA LEU A 77 10.89 -3.36 11.37
C LEU A 77 11.47 -4.76 11.67
N PRO A 78 12.61 -5.20 11.07
CA PRO A 78 13.22 -6.47 11.41
C PRO A 78 13.63 -6.57 12.88
N LYS A 79 14.16 -5.48 13.47
CA LYS A 79 14.51 -5.43 14.89
C LYS A 79 13.27 -5.58 15.77
N LEU A 80 12.19 -4.87 15.43
CA LEU A 80 10.93 -4.98 16.15
C LEU A 80 10.33 -6.40 16.07
N LYS A 81 10.50 -7.10 14.95
CA LYS A 81 10.08 -8.51 14.80
C LYS A 81 10.88 -9.48 15.68
N MET A 82 12.12 -9.14 16.03
CA MET A 82 12.91 -9.92 16.99
C MET A 82 12.41 -9.70 18.42
N GLU A 83 12.08 -8.45 18.77
CA GLU A 83 11.53 -8.11 20.09
C GLU A 83 10.11 -8.63 20.30
N LYS A 84 9.28 -8.58 19.26
CA LYS A 84 7.88 -9.00 19.28
C LYS A 84 7.63 -10.05 18.20
N PRO A 85 7.84 -11.35 18.51
CA PRO A 85 7.70 -12.41 17.53
C PRO A 85 6.27 -12.57 16.99
N GLU A 86 5.26 -12.06 17.70
CA GLU A 86 3.85 -12.01 17.26
C GLU A 86 3.69 -11.33 15.90
N LEU A 87 4.52 -10.33 15.58
CA LEU A 87 4.50 -9.61 14.31
C LEU A 87 4.88 -10.50 13.10
N ASN A 88 5.50 -11.65 13.33
CA ASN A 88 5.83 -12.59 12.26
C ASN A 88 4.60 -13.32 11.71
N ARG A 89 3.48 -13.30 12.43
CA ARG A 89 2.18 -13.82 11.94
C ARG A 89 1.58 -12.95 10.84
N VAL A 90 1.95 -11.66 10.79
CA VAL A 90 1.46 -10.70 9.80
C VAL A 90 2.38 -10.69 8.59
N TYR A 91 1.78 -10.66 7.40
CA TYR A 91 2.51 -10.52 6.16
C TYR A 91 3.37 -9.25 6.15
N SER A 92 4.66 -9.39 5.84
CA SER A 92 5.64 -8.30 5.96
C SER A 92 5.24 -7.02 5.21
N LYS A 93 4.55 -7.14 4.07
CA LYS A 93 4.09 -5.97 3.30
C LYS A 93 3.07 -5.13 4.06
N VAL A 94 2.21 -5.76 4.86
CA VAL A 94 1.17 -5.07 5.63
C VAL A 94 1.84 -4.16 6.66
N LEU A 95 2.80 -4.68 7.42
CA LEU A 95 3.56 -3.89 8.40
C LEU A 95 4.34 -2.75 7.73
N GLN A 96 4.95 -3.00 6.56
CA GLN A 96 5.60 -1.94 5.78
C GLN A 96 4.63 -0.85 5.32
N MET A 97 3.39 -1.21 4.99
CA MET A 97 2.34 -0.27 4.60
C MET A 97 1.83 0.55 5.79
N VAL A 98 1.72 -0.05 6.98
CA VAL A 98 1.38 0.69 8.22
C VAL A 98 2.42 1.78 8.49
N LEU A 99 3.70 1.46 8.35
CA LEU A 99 4.78 2.44 8.48
C LEU A 99 4.72 3.53 7.40
N HIS A 100 4.41 3.15 6.17
CA HIS A 100 4.22 4.11 5.08
C HIS A 100 3.06 5.07 5.37
N GLN A 101 1.94 4.55 5.90
CA GLN A 101 0.79 5.37 6.29
C GLN A 101 1.16 6.38 7.37
N LEU A 102 1.85 5.93 8.43
CA LEU A 102 2.33 6.81 9.49
C LEU A 102 3.24 7.92 8.93
N TYR A 103 4.22 7.56 8.11
CA TYR A 103 5.12 8.53 7.47
C TYR A 103 4.37 9.54 6.59
N SER A 104 3.44 9.06 5.76
CA SER A 104 2.63 9.91 4.87
C SER A 104 1.81 10.92 5.67
N ASN A 105 1.15 10.45 6.75
CA ASN A 105 0.36 11.30 7.64
C ASN A 105 1.22 12.36 8.32
N LEU A 106 2.40 11.99 8.83
CA LEU A 106 3.33 12.93 9.46
C LEU A 106 3.83 13.99 8.46
N ARG A 107 4.19 13.56 7.24
CA ARG A 107 4.63 14.46 6.17
C ARG A 107 3.53 15.45 5.78
N ALA A 108 2.30 14.96 5.59
CA ALA A 108 1.15 15.80 5.28
C ALA A 108 0.90 16.84 6.38
N LEU A 109 0.89 16.43 7.65
CA LEU A 109 0.73 17.35 8.78
C LEU A 109 1.86 18.38 8.86
N SER A 110 3.11 17.98 8.62
CA SER A 110 4.22 18.93 8.59
C SER A 110 4.10 19.94 7.45
N GLN A 111 3.54 19.54 6.30
CA GLN A 111 3.31 20.45 5.19
C GLN A 111 2.22 21.46 5.56
N LEU A 112 1.07 21.00 6.05
CA LEU A 112 -0.03 21.87 6.49
C LEU A 112 0.41 22.90 7.55
N LYS A 113 1.26 22.50 8.51
CA LYS A 113 1.83 23.43 9.49
C LYS A 113 2.72 24.52 8.85
N ARG A 114 3.46 24.19 7.81
CA ARG A 114 4.29 25.15 7.07
C ARG A 114 3.44 26.10 6.25
N ASP A 115 2.31 25.61 5.73
CA ASP A 115 1.36 26.39 4.95
C ASP A 115 0.50 27.34 5.82
N GLY A 116 0.67 27.29 7.15
CA GLY A 116 0.00 28.18 8.10
C GLY A 116 -1.33 27.65 8.65
N GLU A 117 -1.69 26.41 8.33
CA GLU A 117 -2.95 25.79 8.78
C GLU A 117 -2.92 25.38 10.25
N LYS A 118 -4.02 25.61 10.96
CA LYS A 118 -4.18 25.20 12.37
C LYS A 118 -4.48 23.70 12.47
N VAL A 119 -3.43 22.88 12.37
CA VAL A 119 -3.53 21.42 12.48
C VAL A 119 -3.02 20.85 13.80
N GLY A 120 -3.73 19.85 14.31
CA GLY A 120 -3.35 19.09 15.50
C GLY A 120 -2.21 18.10 15.27
N GLY A 121 -1.99 17.23 16.25
CA GLY A 121 -1.06 16.10 16.16
C GLY A 121 -1.78 14.78 15.90
N LEU A 122 -1.01 13.78 15.45
CA LEU A 122 -1.50 12.39 15.41
C LEU A 122 -1.77 11.89 16.83
N ARG A 123 -2.87 11.14 16.98
CA ARG A 123 -3.31 10.58 18.26
C ARG A 123 -3.03 9.09 18.31
N PHE A 124 -2.88 8.58 19.52
CA PHE A 124 -2.78 7.14 19.78
C PHE A 124 -4.09 6.45 19.39
N LYS A 125 -4.01 5.33 18.68
CA LYS A 125 -5.19 4.55 18.28
C LYS A 125 -5.61 3.61 19.42
N GLY A 126 -6.83 3.76 19.94
CA GLY A 126 -7.41 2.86 20.94
C GLY A 126 -7.84 1.50 20.34
N LYS A 127 -8.21 0.53 21.19
CA LYS A 127 -8.80 -0.73 20.73
C LYS A 127 -10.09 -0.43 19.97
N GLY A 128 -10.28 -1.04 18.79
CA GLY A 128 -11.42 -0.72 17.92
C GLY A 128 -11.17 0.40 16.91
N TRP A 129 -10.05 1.12 16.98
CA TRP A 129 -9.68 2.16 16.01
C TRP A 129 -8.64 1.64 15.03
N TYR A 130 -9.12 0.93 14.00
CA TYR A 130 -8.29 0.43 12.89
C TYR A 130 -8.34 1.42 11.73
#